data_AF-A0A519CM34-F1
#
_entry.id   AF-A0A519CM34-F1
#
_cell.length_a   1.000
_cell.length_b   1.000
_cell.length_c   1.000
_cell.angle_alpha   90.00
_cell.angle_beta   90.00
_cell.angle_gamma   90.00
#
_symmetry.space_group_name_H-M   'P 1'
#
loop_
_entity.id
_entity.type
_entity.pdbx_description
1 polymer ?
#
loop_
_entity_poly.entity_id
_entity_poly.type
_entity_poly.pdbx_seq_one_letter_code
_entity_poly.pdbx_strand_id
1 'polypeptide(L)'
;MISYDDWRRGQYPSVKGATMLLTVALILLVSLLPGFALVRILDASSDTFRKLLLMPALGLLLIFGLNGLLLLLKMWSVFSVVICLLIINGLSMMQIKSTSDEGTSQWRILESAMNDNLNSLSDKEIGDEVAAQKWFQVNRVTWKSVFAFIICLSVLFIPIIQHLPFGVDWIGFSVLSGQIVQTESLNLSGTNIGYWTYPPAYPALSAFIGSVLNLDSAVAVFELGHYSLFAIMLGIWGAMDRNGAGVEAIFAMVLGLGIFAKTFDSGYPTVASQLGLVVGLLVLLRQTSVNVKHHTRAFIIAVICVALIHPTGAIYLGLLMVSHIIIGLAGKESIGDGARKILIASSILLLIAATIALLKIAPRMLDVAVFAEYGWQGGRPLLFYNGILLIFGLVAAYRLRNCIEARMLTIWISLLWLLTGIHLIEGFDKVPILSLLSYTLYSMSIHAFHIPLTVLVALWLSPTTNLRIEGGGNRVLTYGWFQLS
;
A
#
# COMPACT_ATOMS: atom_id res chain seq x y z
N MET A 1 23.90 12.10 23.54
CA MET A 1 22.69 12.78 24.04
C MET A 1 22.80 14.22 23.61
N ILE A 2 22.09 14.63 22.55
CA ILE A 2 22.11 16.01 22.07
C ILE A 2 21.15 16.81 22.96
N SER A 3 21.61 17.94 23.49
CA SER A 3 20.77 18.84 24.29
C SER A 3 19.64 19.41 23.42
N TYR A 4 18.44 19.49 23.98
CA TYR A 4 17.29 20.17 23.37
C TYR A 4 17.62 21.61 22.92
N ASP A 5 18.60 22.26 23.58
CA ASP A 5 19.08 23.60 23.25
C ASP A 5 20.02 23.68 22.03
N ASP A 6 20.70 22.59 21.68
CA ASP A 6 21.53 22.54 20.46
C ASP A 6 20.66 22.31 19.21
N TRP A 7 19.54 21.62 19.39
CA TRP A 7 18.53 21.38 18.36
C TRP A 7 17.74 22.66 18.01
N ARG A 8 17.44 23.51 19.00
CA ARG A 8 16.74 24.80 18.81
C ARG A 8 17.58 25.86 18.08
N ARG A 9 18.92 25.74 18.10
CA ARG A 9 19.84 26.77 17.61
C ARG A 9 20.17 26.70 16.12
N GLY A 10 19.57 25.77 15.35
CA GLY A 10 19.65 25.77 13.89
C GLY A 10 21.08 25.69 13.32
N GLN A 11 22.06 25.28 14.13
CA GLN A 11 23.47 25.20 13.75
C GLN A 11 23.78 23.93 12.95
N TYR A 12 23.12 23.75 11.81
CA TYR A 12 23.59 22.84 10.75
C TYR A 12 23.37 23.49 9.39
N PRO A 13 24.35 24.25 8.86
CA PRO A 13 24.29 24.83 7.53
C PRO A 13 25.13 23.99 6.55
N SER A 14 24.49 23.33 5.56
CA SER A 14 24.95 23.15 4.15
C SER A 14 24.65 21.81 3.45
N VAL A 15 24.15 20.75 4.12
CA VAL A 15 23.96 19.41 3.49
C VAL A 15 22.47 19.02 3.28
N LYS A 16 21.55 19.99 3.28
CA LYS A 16 20.10 19.75 3.54
C LYS A 16 19.27 19.12 2.41
N GLY A 17 19.63 19.33 1.14
CA GLY A 17 18.94 18.67 0.01
C GLY A 17 19.55 17.31 -0.37
N ALA A 18 20.79 17.06 0.05
CA ALA A 18 21.52 15.84 -0.32
C ALA A 18 21.01 14.61 0.44
N THR A 19 20.56 14.75 1.69
CA THR A 19 20.16 13.61 2.53
C THR A 19 18.93 12.90 1.99
N MET A 20 17.87 13.64 1.62
CA MET A 20 16.68 13.03 1.02
C MET A 20 17.00 12.29 -0.29
N LEU A 21 17.87 12.86 -1.13
CA LEU A 21 18.32 12.21 -2.37
C LEU A 21 19.16 10.96 -2.09
N LEU A 22 20.01 10.97 -1.05
CA LEU A 22 20.76 9.80 -0.61
C LEU A 22 19.83 8.71 -0.05
N THR A 23 18.81 9.08 0.72
CA THR A 23 17.79 8.16 1.22
C THR A 23 17.01 7.53 0.08
N VAL A 24 16.55 8.33 -0.90
CA VAL A 24 15.91 7.83 -2.13
C VAL A 24 16.85 6.86 -2.86
N ALA A 25 18.11 7.24 -3.07
CA ALA A 25 19.08 6.40 -3.77
C ALA A 25 19.35 5.08 -3.03
N LEU A 26 19.53 5.11 -1.71
CA LEU A 26 19.73 3.91 -0.89
C LEU A 26 18.52 2.99 -0.96
N ILE A 27 17.30 3.52 -0.77
CA ILE A 27 16.10 2.70 -0.78
C ILE A 27 15.89 2.10 -2.18
N LEU A 28 16.05 2.88 -3.25
CA LEU A 28 15.97 2.36 -4.62
C LEU A 28 17.02 1.27 -4.87
N LEU A 29 18.27 1.48 -4.46
CA LEU A 29 19.34 0.50 -4.61
C LEU A 29 18.97 -0.86 -4.01
N VAL A 30 18.38 -0.88 -2.81
CA VAL A 30 18.06 -2.13 -2.10
C VAL A 30 16.69 -2.72 -2.49
N SER A 31 15.80 -1.94 -3.11
CA SER A 31 14.40 -2.33 -3.34
C SER A 31 14.05 -2.59 -4.81
N LEU A 32 14.75 -2.00 -5.78
CA LEU A 32 14.36 -2.05 -7.20
C LEU A 32 14.30 -3.48 -7.75
N LEU A 33 15.31 -4.30 -7.48
CA LEU A 33 15.42 -5.65 -8.02
C LEU A 33 14.37 -6.60 -7.41
N PRO A 34 14.19 -6.69 -6.08
CA PRO A 34 13.07 -7.40 -5.49
C PRO A 34 11.71 -6.87 -5.93
N GLY A 35 11.56 -5.55 -6.06
CA GLY A 35 10.36 -4.93 -6.63
C GLY A 35 10.08 -5.42 -8.05
N PHE A 36 11.08 -5.47 -8.92
CA PHE A 36 10.94 -5.92 -10.31
C PHE A 36 10.57 -7.40 -10.40
N ALA A 37 11.21 -8.25 -9.60
CA ALA A 37 10.85 -9.67 -9.51
C ALA A 37 9.38 -9.84 -9.09
N LEU A 38 8.92 -9.06 -8.12
CA LEU A 38 7.51 -9.03 -7.69
C LEU A 38 6.56 -8.55 -8.79
N VAL A 39 6.91 -7.49 -9.54
CA VAL A 39 6.07 -7.03 -10.65
C VAL A 39 5.88 -8.15 -11.67
N ARG A 40 6.96 -8.85 -12.06
CA ARG A 40 6.85 -9.97 -13.02
C ARG A 40 5.97 -11.12 -12.50
N ILE A 41 5.91 -11.31 -11.18
CA ILE A 41 5.04 -12.31 -10.55
C ILE A 41 3.57 -11.85 -10.49
N LEU A 42 3.33 -10.56 -10.26
CA LEU A 42 2.00 -10.00 -9.99
C LEU A 42 1.29 -9.44 -11.23
N ASP A 43 2.06 -9.05 -12.24
CA ASP A 43 1.57 -8.34 -13.43
C ASP A 43 2.42 -8.69 -14.65
N ALA A 44 2.24 -9.90 -15.20
CA ALA A 44 2.93 -10.33 -16.42
C ALA A 44 2.60 -9.48 -17.64
N SER A 45 1.46 -8.79 -17.64
CA SER A 45 1.06 -7.95 -18.77
C SER A 45 1.67 -6.54 -18.72
N SER A 46 2.53 -6.27 -17.74
CA SER A 46 3.18 -4.97 -17.57
C SER A 46 4.32 -4.72 -18.57
N ASP A 47 4.29 -3.53 -19.16
CA ASP A 47 5.40 -2.97 -19.92
C ASP A 47 6.42 -2.31 -18.98
N THR A 48 7.53 -1.85 -19.57
CA THR A 48 8.62 -1.20 -18.84
C THR A 48 8.14 0.01 -18.03
N PHE A 49 7.24 0.82 -18.59
CA PHE A 49 6.71 1.98 -17.88
C PHE A 49 5.96 1.57 -16.62
N ARG A 50 5.00 0.65 -16.72
CA ARG A 50 4.24 0.18 -15.56
C ARG A 50 5.13 -0.54 -14.54
N LYS A 51 6.14 -1.29 -15.00
CA LYS A 51 7.17 -1.90 -14.14
C LYS A 51 7.91 -0.84 -13.31
N LEU A 52 8.38 0.24 -13.94
CA LEU A 52 9.08 1.32 -13.24
C LEU A 52 8.22 2.03 -12.19
N LEU A 53 6.91 2.15 -12.43
CA LEU A 53 5.97 2.71 -11.46
C LEU A 53 5.74 1.79 -10.26
N LEU A 54 5.64 0.47 -10.49
CA LEU A 54 5.31 -0.51 -9.45
C LEU A 54 6.51 -0.92 -8.58
N MET A 55 7.72 -0.97 -9.16
CA MET A 55 8.93 -1.44 -8.49
C MET A 55 9.20 -0.77 -7.14
N PRO A 56 9.14 0.57 -6.99
CA PRO A 56 9.43 1.22 -5.72
C PRO A 56 8.49 0.78 -4.60
N ALA A 57 7.18 0.67 -4.88
CA ALA A 57 6.19 0.29 -3.88
C ALA A 57 6.35 -1.17 -3.44
N LEU A 58 6.47 -2.08 -4.41
CA LEU A 58 6.57 -3.52 -4.13
C LEU A 58 7.89 -3.89 -3.47
N GLY A 59 8.98 -3.27 -3.91
CA GLY A 59 10.29 -3.43 -3.30
C GLY A 59 10.30 -2.91 -1.86
N LEU A 60 9.83 -1.68 -1.63
CA LEU A 60 9.77 -1.08 -0.30
C LEU A 60 8.94 -1.92 0.68
N LEU A 61 7.80 -2.48 0.23
CA LEU A 61 6.97 -3.38 1.04
C LEU A 61 7.76 -4.58 1.55
N LEU A 62 8.56 -5.23 0.69
CA LEU A 62 9.41 -6.35 1.09
C LEU A 62 10.52 -5.92 2.05
N ILE A 63 11.14 -4.77 1.82
CA ILE A 63 12.24 -4.28 2.67
C ILE A 63 11.73 -3.92 4.07
N PHE A 64 10.53 -3.35 4.19
CA PHE A 64 9.84 -3.20 5.46
C PHE A 64 9.60 -4.56 6.13
N GLY A 65 8.99 -5.51 5.41
CA GLY A 65 8.72 -6.84 5.93
C GLY A 65 9.97 -7.55 6.44
N LEU A 66 11.08 -7.45 5.71
CA LEU A 66 12.39 -7.98 6.11
C LEU A 66 12.88 -7.36 7.42
N ASN A 67 12.94 -6.03 7.49
CA ASN A 67 13.45 -5.33 8.67
C ASN A 67 12.59 -5.60 9.90
N GLY A 68 11.26 -5.60 9.74
CA GLY A 68 10.33 -5.94 10.81
C GLY A 68 10.52 -7.38 11.30
N LEU A 69 10.67 -8.34 10.39
CA LEU A 69 10.87 -9.74 10.74
C LEU A 69 12.19 -9.98 11.46
N LEU A 70 13.30 -9.40 10.96
CA LEU A 70 14.60 -9.49 11.62
C LEU A 70 14.55 -8.96 13.05
N LEU A 71 13.85 -7.85 13.29
CA LEU A 71 13.72 -7.30 14.64
C LEU A 71 12.86 -8.19 15.54
N LEU A 72 11.73 -8.72 15.04
CA LEU A 72 10.91 -9.66 15.80
C LEU A 72 11.67 -10.92 16.22
N LEU A 73 12.53 -11.42 15.33
CA LEU A 73 13.35 -12.60 15.56
C LEU A 73 14.59 -12.32 16.41
N LYS A 74 14.81 -11.08 16.88
CA LYS A 74 16.01 -10.64 17.59
C LYS A 74 17.30 -10.90 16.81
N MET A 75 17.23 -10.76 15.49
CA MET A 75 18.33 -10.94 14.56
C MET A 75 18.69 -9.65 13.83
N TRP A 76 18.07 -8.52 14.20
CA TRP A 76 18.31 -7.25 13.53
C TRP A 76 19.66 -6.67 13.92
N SER A 77 20.49 -6.42 12.91
CA SER A 77 21.67 -5.57 12.96
C SER A 77 21.89 -5.02 11.55
N VAL A 78 22.68 -3.96 11.39
CA VAL A 78 23.00 -3.44 10.05
C VAL A 78 23.60 -4.54 9.17
N PHE A 79 24.47 -5.37 9.74
CA PHE A 79 25.11 -6.48 9.04
C PHE A 79 24.12 -7.56 8.60
N SER A 80 23.20 -7.98 9.48
CA SER A 80 22.21 -9.00 9.12
C SER A 80 21.23 -8.50 8.07
N VAL A 81 20.82 -7.22 8.15
CA VAL A 81 19.99 -6.58 7.13
C VAL A 81 20.71 -6.60 5.78
N VAL A 82 21.99 -6.20 5.71
CA VAL A 82 22.78 -6.23 4.46
C VAL A 82 22.86 -7.65 3.89
N ILE A 83 23.16 -8.66 4.71
CA ILE A 83 23.20 -10.06 4.25
C ILE A 83 21.84 -10.47 3.67
N CYS A 84 20.75 -10.21 4.39
CA CYS A 84 19.43 -10.57 3.91
C CYS A 84 19.03 -9.82 2.63
N LEU A 85 19.44 -8.55 2.48
CA LEU A 85 19.25 -7.79 1.25
C LEU A 85 20.01 -8.43 0.09
N LEU A 86 21.27 -8.85 0.28
CA LEU A 86 22.03 -9.57 -0.74
C LEU A 86 21.37 -10.89 -1.14
N ILE A 87 20.86 -11.65 -0.16
CA ILE A 87 20.11 -12.89 -0.40
C ILE A 87 18.84 -12.62 -1.20
N ILE A 88 18.03 -11.64 -0.79
CA ILE A 88 16.79 -11.28 -1.50
C ILE A 88 17.09 -10.83 -2.93
N ASN A 89 18.14 -10.04 -3.14
CA ASN A 89 18.57 -9.63 -4.48
C ASN A 89 19.01 -10.84 -5.32
N GLY A 90 19.78 -11.77 -4.74
CA GLY A 90 20.17 -13.04 -5.39
C GLY A 90 18.95 -13.88 -5.79
N LEU A 91 18.00 -14.07 -4.88
CA LEU A 91 16.73 -14.78 -5.15
C LEU A 91 15.90 -14.06 -6.21
N SER A 92 15.88 -12.73 -6.20
CA SER A 92 15.17 -11.92 -7.20
C SER A 92 15.78 -12.12 -8.59
N MET A 93 17.11 -12.13 -8.70
CA MET A 93 17.82 -12.44 -9.95
C MET A 93 17.53 -13.86 -10.44
N MET A 94 17.56 -14.84 -9.53
CA MET A 94 17.23 -16.23 -9.85
C MET A 94 15.80 -16.34 -10.36
N GLN A 95 14.84 -15.66 -9.73
CA GLN A 95 13.45 -15.64 -10.15
C GLN A 95 13.29 -14.99 -11.53
N ILE A 96 13.95 -13.85 -11.77
CA ILE A 96 13.92 -13.17 -13.07
C ILE A 96 14.46 -14.09 -14.18
N LYS A 97 15.51 -14.87 -13.91
CA LYS A 97 16.09 -15.85 -14.84
C LYS A 97 15.27 -17.14 -14.96
N SER A 98 14.74 -17.72 -13.88
CA SER A 98 13.94 -18.95 -14.00
C SER A 98 12.69 -18.73 -14.84
N THR A 99 12.12 -17.52 -14.74
CA THR A 99 10.99 -17.10 -15.59
C THR A 99 11.37 -16.99 -17.08
N SER A 100 12.67 -16.93 -17.45
CA SER A 100 13.12 -17.00 -18.85
C SER A 100 13.24 -18.43 -19.40
N ASP A 101 13.27 -19.46 -18.55
CA ASP A 101 13.66 -20.83 -18.96
C ASP A 101 12.52 -21.88 -18.91
N GLU A 102 11.43 -21.66 -18.16
CA GLU A 102 10.29 -22.62 -18.06
C GLU A 102 9.23 -22.47 -19.18
N GLY A 103 9.13 -23.42 -20.11
CA GLY A 103 8.45 -23.25 -21.42
C GLY A 103 6.92 -23.39 -21.53
N THR A 104 6.11 -23.44 -20.47
CA THR A 104 4.70 -23.91 -20.63
C THR A 104 3.60 -23.21 -19.80
N SER A 105 3.89 -22.18 -18.98
CA SER A 105 2.83 -21.55 -18.17
C SER A 105 2.02 -20.49 -18.96
N GLN A 106 0.69 -20.41 -18.73
CA GLN A 106 -0.17 -19.33 -19.26
C GLN A 106 0.36 -17.92 -18.93
N TRP A 107 1.04 -17.79 -17.79
CA TRP A 107 1.68 -16.54 -17.35
C TRP A 107 2.84 -16.13 -18.26
N ARG A 108 3.64 -17.10 -18.72
CA ARG A 108 4.71 -16.86 -19.68
C ARG A 108 4.17 -16.58 -21.08
N ILE A 109 3.08 -17.23 -21.49
CA ILE A 109 2.41 -16.92 -22.76
C ILE A 109 1.97 -15.45 -22.77
N LEU A 110 1.37 -14.97 -21.67
CA LEU A 110 1.00 -13.56 -21.52
C LEU A 110 2.22 -12.63 -21.62
N GLU A 111 3.29 -12.90 -20.86
CA GLU A 111 4.51 -12.08 -20.90
C GLU A 111 5.19 -12.10 -22.29
N SER A 112 5.19 -13.25 -22.97
CA SER A 112 5.71 -13.42 -24.33
C SER A 112 4.89 -12.65 -25.36
N ALA A 113 3.56 -12.70 -25.26
CA ALA A 113 2.64 -12.01 -26.16
C ALA A 113 2.72 -10.49 -26.01
N MET A 114 2.99 -9.99 -24.79
CA MET A 114 3.30 -8.58 -24.56
C MET A 114 4.60 -8.14 -25.22
N ASN A 115 5.58 -9.03 -25.37
CA ASN A 115 6.85 -8.79 -26.07
C ASN A 115 6.81 -9.17 -27.56
N ASP A 116 5.63 -9.12 -28.19
CA ASP A 116 5.39 -9.37 -29.62
C ASP A 116 5.75 -10.77 -30.15
N ASN A 117 5.96 -11.74 -29.27
CA ASN A 117 6.15 -13.13 -29.66
C ASN A 117 4.81 -13.88 -29.58
N LEU A 118 4.07 -13.81 -30.70
CA LEU A 118 2.65 -14.20 -30.84
C LEU A 118 2.41 -15.70 -31.11
N ASN A 119 3.47 -16.53 -31.10
CA ASN A 119 3.43 -17.92 -31.56
C ASN A 119 2.55 -18.88 -30.73
N SER A 120 1.83 -18.41 -29.70
CA SER A 120 1.09 -19.24 -28.75
C SER A 120 -0.25 -18.67 -28.26
N LEU A 121 -0.85 -17.69 -28.95
CA LEU A 121 -2.17 -17.17 -28.59
C LEU A 121 -3.31 -18.08 -29.08
N SER A 122 -3.52 -19.22 -28.40
CA SER A 122 -4.72 -20.06 -28.56
C SER A 122 -5.82 -19.74 -27.55
N ASP A 123 -5.48 -19.03 -26.46
CA ASP A 123 -6.39 -18.68 -25.37
C ASP A 123 -7.00 -17.28 -25.57
N LYS A 124 -8.33 -17.23 -25.68
CA LYS A 124 -9.09 -16.00 -25.93
C LYS A 124 -8.96 -14.99 -24.78
N GLU A 125 -8.94 -15.43 -23.52
CA GLU A 125 -8.85 -14.50 -22.38
C GLU A 125 -7.49 -13.80 -22.33
N ILE A 126 -6.42 -14.52 -22.65
CA ILE A 126 -5.06 -13.97 -22.75
C ILE A 126 -4.97 -13.00 -23.92
N GLY A 127 -5.54 -13.35 -25.07
CA GLY A 127 -5.61 -12.46 -26.23
C GLY A 127 -6.32 -11.14 -25.92
N ASP A 128 -7.46 -11.19 -25.24
CA ASP A 128 -8.22 -10.00 -24.83
C ASP A 128 -7.45 -9.13 -23.82
N GLU A 129 -6.76 -9.74 -22.84
CA GLU A 129 -5.89 -9.00 -21.91
C GLU A 129 -4.76 -8.30 -22.68
N VAL A 130 -4.02 -9.01 -23.53
CA VAL A 130 -2.90 -8.46 -24.32
C VAL A 130 -3.38 -7.30 -25.19
N ALA A 131 -4.51 -7.45 -25.88
CA ALA A 131 -5.08 -6.41 -26.74
C ALA A 131 -5.41 -5.14 -25.94
N ALA A 132 -6.08 -5.28 -24.80
CA ALA A 132 -6.41 -4.14 -23.93
C ALA A 132 -5.14 -3.45 -23.40
N GLN A 133 -4.14 -4.23 -22.96
CA GLN A 133 -2.90 -3.66 -22.41
C GLN A 133 -2.07 -2.94 -23.47
N LYS A 134 -1.92 -3.50 -24.67
CA LYS A 134 -1.25 -2.82 -25.79
C LYS A 134 -1.97 -1.54 -26.20
N TRP A 135 -3.31 -1.56 -26.20
CA TRP A 135 -4.09 -0.35 -26.46
C TRP A 135 -3.79 0.73 -25.43
N PHE A 136 -3.82 0.41 -24.12
CA PHE A 136 -3.50 1.40 -23.08
C PHE A 136 -2.08 1.96 -23.23
N GLN A 137 -1.11 1.13 -23.60
CA GLN A 137 0.28 1.56 -23.80
C GLN A 137 0.43 2.59 -24.91
N VAL A 138 -0.20 2.36 -26.06
CA VAL A 138 -0.15 3.26 -27.22
C VAL A 138 -0.95 4.55 -26.97
N ASN A 139 -2.01 4.47 -26.18
CA ASN A 139 -2.92 5.58 -25.91
C ASN A 139 -2.58 6.38 -24.65
N ARG A 140 -1.44 6.14 -23.98
CA ARG A 140 -1.02 6.96 -22.84
C ARG A 140 -0.78 8.40 -23.26
N VAL A 141 -1.36 9.33 -22.52
CA VAL A 141 -1.23 10.77 -22.81
C VAL A 141 0.01 11.33 -22.09
N THR A 142 1.10 11.50 -22.84
CA THR A 142 2.42 11.86 -22.28
C THR A 142 2.40 13.10 -21.39
N TRP A 143 1.72 14.19 -21.80
CA TRP A 143 1.72 15.42 -21.02
C TRP A 143 1.01 15.25 -19.67
N LYS A 144 -0.07 14.46 -19.60
CA LYS A 144 -0.74 14.14 -18.34
C LYS A 144 0.21 13.37 -17.42
N SER A 145 0.96 12.40 -17.97
CA SER A 145 1.97 11.65 -17.22
C SER A 145 3.07 12.55 -16.65
N VAL A 146 3.52 13.58 -17.38
CA VAL A 146 4.50 14.55 -16.86
C VAL A 146 3.94 15.29 -15.64
N PHE A 147 2.71 15.81 -15.70
CA PHE A 147 2.09 16.47 -14.55
C PHE A 147 1.88 15.53 -13.37
N ALA A 148 1.39 14.31 -13.62
CA ALA A 148 1.24 13.30 -12.56
C ALA A 148 2.58 12.98 -11.89
N PHE A 149 3.66 12.86 -12.67
CA PHE A 149 4.99 12.65 -12.13
C PHE A 149 5.49 13.82 -11.28
N ILE A 150 5.25 15.07 -11.71
CA ILE A 150 5.56 16.27 -10.91
C ILE A 150 4.81 16.26 -9.58
N ILE A 151 3.52 15.90 -9.60
CA ILE A 151 2.70 15.76 -8.38
C ILE A 151 3.32 14.71 -7.44
N CYS A 152 3.68 13.53 -7.94
CA CYS A 152 4.37 12.52 -7.15
C CYS A 152 5.69 13.06 -6.58
N LEU A 153 6.53 13.68 -7.42
CA LEU A 153 7.85 14.17 -7.02
C LEU A 153 7.75 15.27 -5.94
N SER A 154 6.69 16.07 -5.95
CA SER A 154 6.49 17.15 -4.98
C SER A 154 6.51 16.69 -3.52
N VAL A 155 6.09 15.46 -3.22
CA VAL A 155 6.10 14.94 -1.85
C VAL A 155 7.51 14.67 -1.33
N LEU A 156 8.49 14.47 -2.21
CA LEU A 156 9.90 14.35 -1.84
C LEU A 156 10.56 15.72 -1.59
N PHE A 157 9.92 16.81 -1.99
CA PHE A 157 10.45 18.16 -1.80
C PHE A 157 10.24 18.66 -0.37
N ILE A 158 9.27 18.13 0.36
CA ILE A 158 8.94 18.56 1.73
C ILE A 158 10.12 18.33 2.69
N PRO A 159 10.78 17.15 2.75
CA PRO A 159 11.96 16.97 3.60
C PRO A 159 13.15 17.85 3.23
N ILE A 160 13.18 18.40 2.02
CA ILE A 160 14.26 19.30 1.58
C ILE A 160 14.07 20.70 2.17
N ILE A 161 12.83 21.16 2.32
CA ILE A 161 12.50 22.53 2.76
C ILE A 161 12.13 22.64 4.24
N GLN A 162 11.59 21.56 4.83
CA GLN A 162 11.08 21.54 6.19
C GLN A 162 12.04 20.80 7.12
N HIS A 163 12.23 21.31 8.34
CA HIS A 163 13.15 20.69 9.30
C HIS A 163 12.55 19.49 10.01
N LEU A 164 11.27 19.56 10.35
CA LEU A 164 10.60 18.59 11.21
C LEU A 164 9.13 18.47 10.85
N PRO A 165 8.49 17.32 11.05
CA PRO A 165 7.06 17.14 10.82
C PRO A 165 6.21 18.04 11.71
N PHE A 166 4.96 18.29 11.32
CA PHE A 166 4.02 19.07 12.14
C PHE A 166 3.44 18.26 13.31
N GLY A 167 3.22 16.96 13.11
CA GLY A 167 2.69 16.07 14.15
C GLY A 167 3.72 15.72 15.23
N VAL A 168 3.32 14.91 16.21
CA VAL A 168 4.17 14.50 17.35
C VAL A 168 4.63 13.04 17.27
N ASP A 169 3.97 12.20 16.47
CA ASP A 169 4.23 10.76 16.39
C ASP A 169 5.68 10.44 15.97
N TRP A 170 6.29 11.29 15.15
CA TRP A 170 7.69 11.13 14.73
C TRP A 170 8.67 11.08 15.90
N ILE A 171 8.38 11.72 17.03
CA ILE A 171 9.24 11.69 18.22
C ILE A 171 9.35 10.24 18.72
N GLY A 172 8.21 9.56 18.86
CA GLY A 172 8.16 8.15 19.26
C GLY A 172 8.94 7.27 18.29
N PHE A 173 8.71 7.41 16.99
CA PHE A 173 9.44 6.63 15.98
C PHE A 173 10.94 6.90 15.96
N SER A 174 11.36 8.14 16.22
CA SER A 174 12.77 8.52 16.29
C SER A 174 13.46 7.90 17.49
N VAL A 175 12.80 7.90 18.66
CA VAL A 175 13.29 7.22 19.87
C VAL A 175 13.44 5.73 19.63
N LEU A 176 12.43 5.08 19.02
CA LEU A 176 12.51 3.64 18.72
C LEU A 176 13.61 3.33 17.72
N SER A 177 13.73 4.13 16.65
CA SER A 177 14.77 3.96 15.65
C SER A 177 16.17 4.11 16.27
N GLY A 178 16.40 5.15 17.08
CA GLY A 178 17.65 5.34 17.81
C GLY A 178 17.94 4.21 18.80
N GLN A 179 16.92 3.67 19.46
CA GLN A 179 17.10 2.57 20.40
C GLN A 179 17.46 1.25 19.73
N ILE A 180 16.89 0.99 18.55
CA ILE A 180 17.25 -0.16 17.73
C ILE A 180 18.73 -0.08 17.31
N VAL A 181 19.22 1.13 16.95
CA VAL A 181 20.65 1.32 16.63
C VAL A 181 21.55 1.01 17.83
N GLN A 182 21.14 1.37 19.05
CA GLN A 182 21.96 1.20 20.24
C GLN A 182 21.90 -0.20 20.85
N THR A 183 20.73 -0.87 20.77
CA THR A 183 20.46 -2.08 21.56
C THR A 183 19.90 -3.24 20.74
N GLU A 184 19.70 -3.06 19.43
CA GLU A 184 19.09 -4.04 18.53
C GLU A 184 17.70 -4.51 19.02
N SER A 185 17.03 -3.69 19.82
CA SER A 185 15.79 -4.03 20.50
C SER A 185 14.84 -2.84 20.61
N LEU A 186 13.56 -3.12 20.86
CA LEU A 186 12.55 -2.12 21.23
C LEU A 186 12.41 -1.92 22.75
N ASN A 187 13.28 -2.53 23.55
CA ASN A 187 13.25 -2.38 25.00
C ASN A 187 13.78 -1.00 25.36
N LEU A 188 12.97 -0.18 26.05
CA LEU A 188 13.40 1.13 26.50
C LEU A 188 14.07 1.03 27.88
N SER A 189 15.16 1.77 28.07
CA SER A 189 15.90 1.85 29.34
C SER A 189 15.90 3.28 29.91
N GLY A 190 16.35 3.46 31.15
CA GLY A 190 16.49 4.79 31.77
C GLY A 190 15.17 5.39 32.26
N THR A 191 14.87 6.64 31.92
CA THR A 191 13.62 7.31 32.35
C THR A 191 12.39 6.87 31.56
N ASN A 192 12.56 6.11 30.48
CA ASN A 192 11.50 5.63 29.60
C ASN A 192 11.23 4.12 29.79
N ILE A 193 11.47 3.56 30.97
CA ILE A 193 11.33 2.12 31.26
C ILE A 193 9.98 1.60 30.76
N GLY A 194 10.03 0.63 29.84
CA GLY A 194 8.85 0.03 29.24
C GLY A 194 9.19 -0.75 27.97
N TYR A 195 8.16 -1.36 27.38
CA TYR A 195 8.25 -2.01 26.07
C TYR A 195 7.21 -1.41 25.14
N TRP A 196 7.66 -0.92 23.99
CA TRP A 196 6.79 -0.32 22.99
C TRP A 196 6.16 -1.42 22.12
N THR A 197 4.83 -1.51 22.05
CA THR A 197 4.06 -2.57 21.37
C THR A 197 3.76 -2.29 19.90
N TYR A 198 4.39 -1.28 19.32
CA TYR A 198 4.15 -0.86 17.94
C TYR A 198 4.86 -1.80 16.94
N PRO A 199 4.27 -2.02 15.76
CA PRO A 199 4.89 -2.87 14.76
C PRO A 199 6.32 -2.42 14.37
N PRO A 200 7.25 -3.37 14.20
CA PRO A 200 8.67 -3.07 14.20
C PRO A 200 9.22 -2.58 12.86
N ALA A 201 8.54 -2.81 11.75
CA ALA A 201 9.14 -2.64 10.42
C ALA A 201 9.57 -1.20 10.14
N TYR A 202 8.73 -0.24 10.50
CA TYR A 202 9.01 1.17 10.24
C TYR A 202 10.24 1.69 11.01
N PRO A 203 10.28 1.60 12.36
CA PRO A 203 11.46 2.06 13.11
C PRO A 203 12.72 1.25 12.77
N ALA A 204 12.60 -0.04 12.45
CA ALA A 204 13.73 -0.88 12.04
C ALA A 204 14.34 -0.44 10.70
N LEU A 205 13.52 -0.19 9.68
CA LEU A 205 14.03 0.30 8.39
C LEU A 205 14.61 1.72 8.53
N SER A 206 13.98 2.58 9.33
CA SER A 206 14.54 3.89 9.65
C SER A 206 15.92 3.79 10.34
N ALA A 207 16.08 2.83 11.28
CA ALA A 207 17.35 2.59 11.97
C ALA A 207 18.44 2.13 11.01
N PHE A 208 18.09 1.30 10.02
CA PHE A 208 18.99 0.87 8.97
C PHE A 208 19.44 2.06 8.09
N ILE A 209 18.50 2.86 7.60
CA ILE A 209 18.79 4.06 6.79
C ILE A 209 19.67 5.04 7.56
N GLY A 210 19.30 5.35 8.81
CA GLY A 210 20.06 6.26 9.67
C GLY A 210 21.49 5.77 9.91
N SER A 211 21.67 4.48 10.15
CA SER A 211 23.00 3.87 10.33
C SER A 211 23.87 3.90 9.08
N VAL A 212 23.29 3.59 7.90
CA VAL A 212 24.04 3.50 6.64
C VAL A 212 24.42 4.89 6.10
N LEU A 213 23.53 5.86 6.23
CA LEU A 213 23.73 7.23 5.72
C LEU A 213 24.26 8.19 6.78
N ASN A 214 24.50 7.72 8.01
CA ASN A 214 24.91 8.54 9.15
C ASN A 214 23.96 9.73 9.39
N LEU A 215 22.66 9.44 9.39
CA LEU A 215 21.60 10.43 9.63
C LEU A 215 21.09 10.34 11.07
N ASP A 216 20.66 11.48 11.60
CA ASP A 216 19.88 11.50 12.84
C ASP A 216 18.58 10.69 12.68
N SER A 217 18.14 10.02 13.74
CA SER A 217 16.96 9.16 13.71
C SER A 217 15.69 9.92 13.29
N ALA A 218 15.55 11.20 13.65
CA ALA A 218 14.40 12.00 13.23
C ALA A 218 14.40 12.28 11.72
N VAL A 219 15.58 12.53 11.14
CA VAL A 219 15.74 12.75 9.70
C VAL A 219 15.43 11.47 8.95
N ALA A 220 15.99 10.32 9.36
CA ALA A 220 15.70 9.04 8.73
C ALA A 220 14.21 8.66 8.78
N VAL A 221 13.54 8.90 9.92
CA VAL A 221 12.09 8.69 10.08
C VAL A 221 11.30 9.60 9.13
N PHE A 222 11.67 10.87 9.03
CA PHE A 222 10.97 11.86 8.23
C PHE A 222 11.09 11.60 6.73
N GLU A 223 12.31 11.32 6.26
CA GLU A 223 12.61 11.04 4.86
C GLU A 223 11.98 9.72 4.39
N LEU A 224 12.05 8.66 5.21
CA LEU A 224 11.38 7.38 4.91
C LEU A 224 9.86 7.54 4.78
N GLY A 225 9.26 8.45 5.54
CA GLY A 225 7.82 8.70 5.53
C GLY A 225 7.34 9.30 4.22
N HIS A 226 8.09 10.29 3.73
CA HIS A 226 7.81 10.95 2.45
C HIS A 226 8.14 10.04 1.27
N TYR A 227 9.22 9.25 1.36
CA TYR A 227 9.52 8.23 0.36
C TYR A 227 8.43 7.16 0.30
N SER A 228 7.86 6.75 1.44
CA SER A 228 6.75 5.79 1.48
C SER A 228 5.52 6.31 0.75
N LEU A 229 5.15 7.59 0.97
CA LEU A 229 4.07 8.24 0.23
C LEU A 229 4.35 8.28 -1.27
N PHE A 230 5.55 8.71 -1.67
CA PHE A 230 5.97 8.73 -3.07
C PHE A 230 5.86 7.36 -3.74
N ALA A 231 6.37 6.31 -3.06
CA ALA A 231 6.29 4.94 -3.56
C ALA A 231 4.83 4.48 -3.69
N ILE A 232 3.95 4.81 -2.74
CA ILE A 232 2.50 4.52 -2.82
C ILE A 232 1.88 5.21 -4.03
N MET A 233 2.16 6.50 -4.26
CA MET A 233 1.61 7.23 -5.39
C MET A 233 2.01 6.59 -6.73
N LEU A 234 3.29 6.24 -6.91
CA LEU A 234 3.75 5.52 -8.10
C LEU A 234 3.13 4.12 -8.20
N GLY A 235 3.02 3.39 -7.10
CA GLY A 235 2.43 2.05 -7.06
C GLY A 235 0.93 2.07 -7.42
N ILE A 236 0.17 3.05 -6.93
CA ILE A 236 -1.25 3.21 -7.29
C ILE A 236 -1.39 3.63 -8.75
N TRP A 237 -0.54 4.52 -9.25
CA TRP A 237 -0.50 4.84 -10.68
C TRP A 237 -0.27 3.57 -11.51
N GLY A 238 0.78 2.80 -11.20
CA GLY A 238 1.09 1.57 -11.90
C GLY A 238 -0.05 0.54 -11.82
N ALA A 239 -0.65 0.33 -10.65
CA ALA A 239 -1.74 -0.62 -10.48
C ALA A 239 -2.99 -0.23 -11.28
N MET A 240 -3.29 1.07 -11.36
CA MET A 240 -4.45 1.60 -12.07
C MET A 240 -4.24 1.74 -13.58
N ASP A 241 -2.98 1.87 -14.03
CA ASP A 241 -2.62 1.90 -15.46
C ASP A 241 -3.11 0.63 -16.18
N ARG A 242 -3.09 -0.53 -15.50
CA ARG A 242 -3.64 -1.78 -16.04
C ARG A 242 -5.13 -1.67 -16.42
N ASN A 243 -5.90 -0.90 -15.66
CA ASN A 243 -7.32 -0.68 -15.93
C ASN A 243 -7.57 0.57 -16.79
N GLY A 244 -6.51 1.18 -17.35
CA GLY A 244 -6.59 2.39 -18.17
C GLY A 244 -6.76 3.69 -17.39
N ALA A 245 -6.59 3.68 -16.05
CA ALA A 245 -6.89 4.81 -15.17
C ALA A 245 -5.66 5.29 -14.35
N GLY A 246 -4.46 5.06 -14.88
CA GLY A 246 -3.21 5.29 -14.16
C GLY A 246 -3.00 6.76 -13.76
N VAL A 247 -2.98 7.66 -14.74
CA VAL A 247 -2.76 9.10 -14.49
C VAL A 247 -3.96 9.71 -13.76
N GLU A 248 -5.16 9.31 -14.14
CA GLU A 248 -6.39 9.74 -13.48
C GLU A 248 -6.41 9.36 -12.00
N ALA A 249 -5.71 8.30 -11.57
CA ALA A 249 -5.55 7.98 -10.15
C ALA A 249 -4.72 9.04 -9.40
N ILE A 250 -3.70 9.61 -10.01
CA ILE A 250 -2.91 10.68 -9.38
C ILE A 250 -3.70 11.98 -9.31
N PHE A 251 -4.47 12.30 -10.36
CA PHE A 251 -5.36 13.45 -10.33
C PHE A 251 -6.51 13.29 -9.35
N ALA A 252 -7.08 12.09 -9.22
CA ALA A 252 -8.10 11.81 -8.21
C ALA A 252 -7.53 11.89 -6.79
N MET A 253 -6.30 11.43 -6.57
CA MET A 253 -5.67 11.46 -5.24
C MET A 253 -5.59 12.88 -4.68
N VAL A 254 -5.21 13.87 -5.50
CA VAL A 254 -5.09 15.27 -5.07
C VAL A 254 -6.44 15.97 -4.82
N LEU A 255 -7.58 15.34 -5.11
CA LEU A 255 -8.90 15.85 -4.74
C LEU A 255 -9.21 15.67 -3.25
N GLY A 256 -8.43 14.85 -2.53
CA GLY A 256 -8.51 14.71 -1.09
C GLY A 256 -7.23 15.17 -0.39
N LEU A 257 -7.34 15.54 0.88
CA LEU A 257 -6.19 15.84 1.74
C LEU A 257 -5.68 14.62 2.51
N GLY A 258 -6.50 13.58 2.63
CA GLY A 258 -6.30 12.42 3.50
C GLY A 258 -4.86 11.93 3.70
N ILE A 259 -4.37 11.05 2.83
CA ILE A 259 -3.05 10.41 3.01
C ILE A 259 -1.92 11.44 3.10
N PHE A 260 -2.01 12.56 2.37
CA PHE A 260 -1.06 13.67 2.44
C PHE A 260 -1.01 14.25 3.85
N ALA A 261 -2.16 14.64 4.40
CA ALA A 261 -2.28 15.20 5.74
C ALA A 261 -1.72 14.24 6.79
N LYS A 262 -1.97 12.92 6.68
CA LYS A 262 -1.40 11.95 7.61
C LYS A 262 0.13 11.86 7.51
N THR A 263 0.70 12.00 6.31
CA THR A 263 2.16 12.10 6.15
C THR A 263 2.71 13.37 6.78
N PHE A 264 2.09 14.54 6.54
CA PHE A 264 2.51 15.81 7.16
C PHE A 264 2.41 15.79 8.70
N ASP A 265 1.43 15.07 9.22
CA ASP A 265 1.17 14.83 10.64
C ASP A 265 2.00 13.67 11.23
N SER A 266 3.06 13.23 10.54
CA SER A 266 3.96 12.16 11.01
C SER A 266 3.37 10.77 11.22
N GLY A 267 2.16 10.49 10.71
CA GLY A 267 1.54 9.16 10.71
C GLY A 267 2.16 8.19 9.71
N TYR A 268 3.49 8.17 9.61
CA TYR A 268 4.23 7.49 8.55
C TYR A 268 4.02 5.98 8.48
N PRO A 269 3.99 5.22 9.58
CA PRO A 269 3.79 3.77 9.46
C PRO A 269 2.38 3.45 8.97
N THR A 270 1.38 4.24 9.37
CA THR A 270 0.01 4.10 8.86
C THR A 270 -0.06 4.32 7.35
N VAL A 271 0.63 5.35 6.85
CA VAL A 271 0.79 5.64 5.42
C VAL A 271 1.55 4.51 4.73
N ALA A 272 2.74 4.13 5.21
CA ALA A 272 3.56 3.07 4.64
C ALA A 272 2.83 1.71 4.59
N SER A 273 1.95 1.42 5.55
CA SER A 273 1.15 0.19 5.53
C SER A 273 0.17 0.11 4.34
N GLN A 274 -0.12 1.24 3.68
CA GLN A 274 -0.93 1.26 2.46
C GLN A 274 -0.20 0.69 1.23
N LEU A 275 1.12 0.44 1.30
CA LEU A 275 1.87 -0.24 0.23
C LEU A 275 1.26 -1.60 -0.14
N GLY A 276 0.66 -2.32 0.82
CA GLY A 276 -0.03 -3.58 0.55
C GLY A 276 -1.28 -3.42 -0.33
N LEU A 277 -1.88 -2.23 -0.40
CA LEU A 277 -3.00 -1.97 -1.31
C LEU A 277 -2.57 -2.03 -2.78
N VAL A 278 -1.31 -1.71 -3.11
CA VAL A 278 -0.78 -1.89 -4.47
C VAL A 278 -0.88 -3.36 -4.89
N VAL A 279 -0.48 -4.28 -4.00
CA VAL A 279 -0.64 -5.72 -4.22
C VAL A 279 -2.11 -6.12 -4.29
N GLY A 280 -2.93 -5.59 -3.37
CA GLY A 280 -4.38 -5.84 -3.35
C GLY A 280 -5.07 -5.47 -4.66
N LEU A 281 -4.78 -4.28 -5.20
CA LEU A 281 -5.33 -3.82 -6.47
C LEU A 281 -4.83 -4.67 -7.64
N LEU A 282 -3.53 -4.97 -7.70
CA LEU A 282 -2.98 -5.86 -8.73
C LEU A 282 -3.62 -7.25 -8.69
N VAL A 283 -3.87 -7.83 -7.52
CA VAL A 283 -4.45 -9.17 -7.43
C VAL A 283 -5.96 -9.17 -7.65
N LEU A 284 -6.70 -8.25 -7.02
CA LEU A 284 -8.17 -8.33 -6.88
C LEU A 284 -8.94 -7.55 -7.94
N LEU A 285 -8.34 -6.54 -8.58
CA LEU A 285 -8.93 -5.86 -9.74
C LEU A 285 -8.54 -6.51 -11.08
N ARG A 286 -7.86 -7.66 -11.07
CA ARG A 286 -7.50 -8.34 -12.31
C ARG A 286 -8.74 -8.95 -12.96
N GLN A 287 -8.77 -8.88 -14.29
CA GLN A 287 -9.95 -9.25 -15.08
C GLN A 287 -9.98 -10.68 -15.57
N THR A 288 -8.85 -11.35 -15.64
CA THR A 288 -8.74 -12.74 -16.08
C THR A 288 -8.95 -13.70 -14.91
N SER A 289 -9.72 -14.76 -15.17
CA SER A 289 -10.07 -15.81 -14.21
C SER A 289 -8.92 -16.77 -13.89
N VAL A 290 -7.79 -16.64 -14.60
CA VAL A 290 -6.65 -17.56 -14.49
C VAL A 290 -6.13 -17.59 -13.06
N ASN A 291 -6.28 -18.77 -12.47
CA ASN A 291 -5.94 -19.06 -11.09
C ASN A 291 -4.43 -19.18 -10.92
N VAL A 292 -3.76 -18.08 -10.59
CA VAL A 292 -2.30 -18.07 -10.43
C VAL A 292 -1.93 -18.33 -8.97
N LYS A 293 -1.33 -19.50 -8.69
CA LYS A 293 -0.81 -19.88 -7.35
C LYS A 293 0.08 -18.81 -6.71
N HIS A 294 0.78 -18.02 -7.53
CA HIS A 294 1.67 -16.96 -7.07
C HIS A 294 0.93 -15.73 -6.53
N HIS A 295 -0.29 -15.42 -6.98
CA HIS A 295 -1.07 -14.31 -6.45
C HIS A 295 -1.47 -14.53 -4.99
N THR A 296 -1.87 -15.76 -4.64
CA THR A 296 -2.16 -16.11 -3.24
C THR A 296 -0.93 -15.94 -2.35
N ARG A 297 0.23 -16.42 -2.81
CA ARG A 297 1.49 -16.29 -2.06
C ARG A 297 1.88 -14.82 -1.88
N ALA A 298 1.85 -14.05 -2.95
CA ALA A 298 2.20 -12.63 -2.91
C ALA A 298 1.24 -11.83 -2.01
N PHE A 299 -0.06 -12.14 -2.04
CA PHE A 299 -1.04 -11.54 -1.15
C PHE A 299 -0.77 -11.88 0.32
N ILE A 300 -0.48 -13.14 0.65
CA ILE A 300 -0.10 -13.55 2.02
C ILE A 300 1.15 -12.81 2.49
N ILE A 301 2.20 -12.76 1.66
CA ILE A 301 3.43 -12.02 1.96
C ILE A 301 3.12 -10.55 2.19
N ALA A 302 2.28 -9.93 1.35
CA ALA A 302 1.86 -8.55 1.51
C ALA A 302 1.15 -8.32 2.84
N VAL A 303 0.21 -9.18 3.23
CA VAL A 303 -0.50 -9.12 4.53
C VAL A 303 0.49 -9.17 5.69
N ILE A 304 1.46 -10.09 5.66
CA ILE A 304 2.50 -10.20 6.69
C ILE A 304 3.32 -8.91 6.75
N CYS A 305 3.79 -8.41 5.60
CA CYS A 305 4.60 -7.19 5.54
C CYS A 305 3.83 -5.98 6.08
N VAL A 306 2.58 -5.77 5.66
CA VAL A 306 1.80 -4.63 6.18
C VAL A 306 1.46 -4.76 7.66
N ALA A 307 1.22 -5.97 8.18
CA ALA A 307 1.00 -6.18 9.60
C ALA A 307 2.26 -5.83 10.43
N LEU A 308 3.46 -6.04 9.88
CA LEU A 308 4.72 -5.62 10.49
C LEU A 308 4.97 -4.11 10.41
N ILE A 309 4.30 -3.39 9.50
CA ILE A 309 4.38 -1.92 9.37
C ILE A 309 3.33 -1.24 10.25
N HIS A 310 2.04 -1.57 10.05
CA HIS A 310 0.92 -1.06 10.83
C HIS A 310 -0.34 -1.92 10.62
N PRO A 311 -1.11 -2.27 11.67
CA PRO A 311 -2.28 -3.16 11.55
C PRO A 311 -3.37 -2.66 10.60
N THR A 312 -3.52 -1.35 10.41
CA THR A 312 -4.54 -0.77 9.51
C THR A 312 -4.40 -1.23 8.06
N GLY A 313 -3.18 -1.38 7.55
CA GLY A 313 -2.95 -1.83 6.18
C GLY A 313 -3.51 -3.25 5.96
N ALA A 314 -3.33 -4.14 6.95
CA ALA A 314 -3.88 -5.49 6.92
C ALA A 314 -5.41 -5.49 6.97
N ILE A 315 -6.02 -4.61 7.78
CA ILE A 315 -7.49 -4.45 7.85
C ILE A 315 -8.04 -4.03 6.48
N TYR A 316 -7.42 -3.05 5.81
CA TYR A 316 -7.95 -2.53 4.55
C TYR A 316 -7.82 -3.55 3.42
N LEU A 317 -6.69 -4.23 3.36
CA LEU A 317 -6.45 -5.31 2.42
C LEU A 317 -7.42 -6.50 2.67
N GLY A 318 -7.69 -6.80 3.94
CA GLY A 318 -8.69 -7.80 4.34
C GLY A 318 -10.10 -7.42 3.94
N LEU A 319 -10.52 -6.16 4.13
CA LEU A 319 -11.85 -5.70 3.70
C LEU A 319 -11.99 -5.63 2.17
N LEU A 320 -10.92 -5.31 1.45
CA LEU A 320 -10.89 -5.40 -0.01
C LEU A 320 -11.13 -6.85 -0.45
N MET A 321 -10.48 -7.81 0.22
CA MET A 321 -10.74 -9.24 -0.01
C MET A 321 -12.20 -9.62 0.26
N VAL A 322 -12.76 -9.19 1.39
CA VAL A 322 -14.17 -9.45 1.72
C VAL A 322 -15.09 -8.87 0.65
N SER A 323 -14.81 -7.68 0.13
CA SER A 323 -15.60 -7.10 -0.98
C SER A 323 -15.55 -7.95 -2.25
N HIS A 324 -14.39 -8.50 -2.59
CA HIS A 324 -14.22 -9.41 -3.72
C HIS A 324 -15.02 -10.70 -3.53
N ILE A 325 -15.03 -11.25 -2.31
CA ILE A 325 -15.79 -12.45 -1.94
C ILE A 325 -17.30 -12.20 -2.04
N ILE A 326 -17.78 -11.07 -1.52
CA ILE A 326 -19.21 -10.70 -1.59
C ILE A 326 -19.67 -10.61 -3.04
N ILE A 327 -18.88 -9.99 -3.92
CA ILE A 327 -19.16 -9.91 -5.36
C ILE A 327 -19.18 -11.31 -5.99
N GLY A 328 -18.21 -12.16 -5.69
CA GLY A 328 -18.16 -13.53 -6.19
C GLY A 328 -19.32 -14.41 -5.73
N LEU A 329 -19.82 -14.22 -4.50
CA LEU A 329 -21.01 -14.91 -3.98
C LEU A 329 -22.32 -14.39 -4.57
N ALA A 330 -22.39 -13.08 -4.86
CA ALA A 330 -23.59 -12.44 -5.41
C ALA A 330 -23.72 -12.64 -6.93
N GLY A 331 -22.60 -12.86 -7.64
CA GLY A 331 -22.59 -13.22 -9.06
C GLY A 331 -23.02 -14.67 -9.28
N LYS A 332 -23.65 -14.96 -10.43
CA LYS A 332 -23.94 -16.34 -10.88
C LYS A 332 -22.67 -17.09 -11.36
N GLU A 333 -21.49 -16.51 -11.19
CA GLU A 333 -20.22 -17.16 -11.51
C GLU A 333 -19.85 -18.09 -10.35
N SER A 334 -19.48 -19.33 -10.65
CA SER A 334 -18.94 -20.21 -9.63
C SER A 334 -17.65 -19.59 -9.07
N ILE A 335 -17.54 -19.51 -7.75
CA ILE A 335 -16.31 -19.04 -7.11
C ILE A 335 -15.19 -19.97 -7.57
N GLY A 336 -14.30 -19.44 -8.42
CA GLY A 336 -13.15 -20.18 -8.91
C GLY A 336 -12.30 -20.67 -7.75
N ASP A 337 -11.68 -21.83 -7.93
CA ASP A 337 -10.88 -22.52 -6.91
C ASP A 337 -9.75 -21.64 -6.31
N GLY A 338 -9.32 -20.61 -7.05
CA GLY A 338 -8.32 -19.61 -6.64
C GLY A 338 -8.83 -18.61 -5.64
N ALA A 339 -9.99 -18.02 -5.92
CA ALA A 339 -10.69 -17.14 -4.98
C ALA A 339 -11.01 -17.89 -3.69
N ARG A 340 -11.38 -19.19 -3.78
CA ARG A 340 -11.58 -20.04 -2.60
C ARG A 340 -10.31 -20.25 -1.77
N LYS A 341 -9.16 -20.50 -2.41
CA LYS A 341 -7.87 -20.63 -1.71
C LYS A 341 -7.42 -19.32 -1.06
N ILE A 342 -7.58 -18.21 -1.76
CA ILE A 342 -7.29 -16.88 -1.22
C ILE A 342 -8.22 -16.58 -0.03
N LEU A 343 -9.50 -16.95 -0.11
CA LEU A 343 -10.46 -16.81 0.98
C LEU A 343 -10.03 -17.63 2.20
N ILE A 344 -9.70 -18.92 2.03
CA ILE A 344 -9.25 -19.78 3.13
C ILE A 344 -7.97 -19.22 3.78
N ALA A 345 -6.97 -18.85 2.96
CA ALA A 345 -5.72 -18.29 3.47
C ALA A 345 -5.96 -16.98 4.23
N SER A 346 -6.83 -16.11 3.71
CA SER A 346 -7.16 -14.83 4.34
C SER A 346 -7.94 -15.02 5.64
N SER A 347 -8.88 -15.97 5.69
CA SER A 347 -9.60 -16.32 6.91
C SER A 347 -8.67 -16.85 8.00
N ILE A 348 -7.68 -17.68 7.63
CA ILE A 348 -6.64 -18.16 8.56
C ILE A 348 -5.80 -16.98 9.06
N LEU A 349 -5.34 -16.10 8.17
CA LEU A 349 -4.56 -14.91 8.55
C LEU A 349 -5.35 -13.97 9.46
N LEU A 350 -6.63 -13.72 9.16
CA LEU A 350 -7.53 -12.93 10.00
C LEU A 350 -7.73 -13.58 11.37
N LEU A 351 -7.90 -14.89 11.42
CA LEU A 351 -8.03 -15.63 12.69
C LEU A 351 -6.75 -15.53 13.53
N ILE A 352 -5.57 -15.66 12.92
CA ILE A 352 -4.28 -15.49 13.61
C ILE A 352 -4.16 -14.06 14.13
N ALA A 353 -4.44 -13.05 13.30
CA ALA A 353 -4.39 -11.64 13.70
C ALA A 353 -5.36 -11.32 14.84
N ALA A 354 -6.60 -11.82 14.75
CA ALA A 354 -7.60 -11.68 15.80
C ALA A 354 -7.16 -12.38 17.09
N THR A 355 -6.56 -13.58 17.00
CA THR A 355 -6.05 -14.33 18.16
C THR A 355 -4.90 -13.60 18.85
N ILE A 356 -3.95 -13.03 18.09
CA ILE A 356 -2.86 -12.22 18.64
C ILE A 356 -3.43 -10.97 19.32
N ALA A 357 -4.34 -10.26 18.65
CA ALA A 357 -5.00 -9.08 19.19
C ALA A 357 -5.72 -9.41 20.51
N LEU A 358 -6.47 -10.50 20.56
CA LEU A 358 -7.23 -10.99 21.70
C LEU A 358 -6.38 -11.45 22.88
N LEU A 359 -5.34 -12.25 22.63
CA LEU A 359 -4.61 -12.94 23.69
C LEU A 359 -3.38 -12.17 24.18
N LYS A 360 -2.77 -11.32 23.33
CA LYS A 360 -1.52 -10.62 23.65
C LYS A 360 -1.72 -9.12 23.88
N ILE A 361 -2.60 -8.47 23.10
CA ILE A 361 -2.72 -7.01 23.07
C ILE A 361 -3.90 -6.54 23.94
N ALA A 362 -5.08 -7.11 23.75
CA ALA A 362 -6.31 -6.70 24.42
C ALA A 362 -6.25 -6.76 25.97
N PRO A 363 -5.61 -7.76 26.62
CA PRO A 363 -5.49 -7.80 28.08
C PRO A 363 -4.67 -6.62 28.65
N ARG A 364 -3.83 -5.98 27.83
CA ARG A 364 -2.97 -4.85 28.25
C ARG A 364 -3.67 -3.49 28.11
N MET A 365 -4.83 -3.44 27.46
CA MET A 365 -5.56 -2.22 27.13
C MET A 365 -6.76 -1.96 28.06
N LEU A 366 -7.00 -2.87 29.02
CA LEU A 366 -8.12 -2.78 29.97
C LEU A 366 -7.99 -1.64 30.99
N ASP A 367 -6.81 -1.06 31.14
CA ASP A 367 -6.53 -0.06 32.19
C ASP A 367 -6.73 1.40 31.72
N VAL A 368 -6.95 1.65 30.42
CA VAL A 368 -7.12 3.01 29.86
C VAL A 368 -8.23 3.02 28.81
N ALA A 369 -9.33 3.71 29.10
CA ALA A 369 -10.37 3.97 28.10
C ALA A 369 -9.86 5.01 27.10
N VAL A 370 -9.79 4.66 25.82
CA VAL A 370 -9.28 5.56 24.77
C VAL A 370 -10.39 5.94 23.80
N PHE A 371 -10.66 7.25 23.74
CA PHE A 371 -11.54 7.89 22.77
C PHE A 371 -10.80 8.15 21.45
N ALA A 372 -11.51 8.07 20.32
CA ALA A 372 -10.94 8.46 19.02
C ALA A 372 -10.60 9.95 19.00
N GLU A 373 -9.40 10.28 18.54
CA GLU A 373 -8.79 11.63 18.57
C GLU A 373 -9.65 12.71 17.88
N TYR A 374 -10.54 12.31 16.95
CA TYR A 374 -11.38 13.21 16.17
C TYR A 374 -12.87 12.86 16.15
N GLY A 375 -13.34 12.05 17.11
CA GLY A 375 -14.72 11.55 17.13
C GLY A 375 -14.99 10.52 16.03
N TRP A 376 -16.25 10.45 15.54
CA TRP A 376 -16.66 9.43 14.58
C TRP A 376 -15.96 9.58 13.23
N GLN A 377 -15.08 8.63 12.91
CA GLN A 377 -14.24 8.65 11.72
C GLN A 377 -15.00 8.55 10.39
N GLY A 378 -16.23 8.03 10.38
CA GLY A 378 -17.10 8.03 9.19
C GLY A 378 -17.92 9.31 9.01
N GLY A 379 -17.79 10.28 9.93
CA GLY A 379 -18.56 11.51 9.97
C GLY A 379 -17.75 12.74 9.55
N ARG A 380 -17.68 13.75 10.42
CA ARG A 380 -17.04 15.04 10.14
C ARG A 380 -15.57 14.93 9.69
N PRO A 381 -14.71 14.09 10.29
CA PRO A 381 -13.34 13.92 9.82
C PRO A 381 -13.24 13.41 8.36
N LEU A 382 -14.09 12.45 7.96
CA LEU A 382 -14.15 11.95 6.59
C LEU A 382 -14.48 13.09 5.61
N LEU A 383 -15.48 13.92 5.95
CA LEU A 383 -15.84 15.08 5.14
C LEU A 383 -14.72 16.13 5.06
N PHE A 384 -13.99 16.35 6.15
CA PHE A 384 -12.90 17.32 6.18
C PHE A 384 -11.73 16.89 5.29
N TYR A 385 -11.24 15.66 5.46
CA TYR A 385 -10.03 15.21 4.76
C TYR A 385 -10.31 14.67 3.35
N ASN A 386 -11.53 14.19 3.07
CA ASN A 386 -11.85 13.54 1.81
C ASN A 386 -13.19 14.03 1.22
N GLY A 387 -13.79 15.13 1.68
CA GLY A 387 -15.14 15.54 1.27
C GLY A 387 -15.31 15.73 -0.25
N ILE A 388 -14.38 16.44 -0.90
CA ILE A 388 -14.41 16.62 -2.37
C ILE A 388 -14.28 15.27 -3.06
N LEU A 389 -13.27 14.49 -2.68
CA LEU A 389 -13.04 13.15 -3.21
C LEU A 389 -14.24 12.20 -2.97
N LEU A 390 -14.94 12.32 -1.84
CA LEU A 390 -16.13 11.56 -1.49
C LEU A 390 -17.31 11.92 -2.39
N ILE A 391 -17.53 13.21 -2.67
CA ILE A 391 -18.59 13.66 -3.58
C ILE A 391 -18.39 13.03 -4.97
N PHE A 392 -17.17 13.12 -5.51
CA PHE A 392 -16.84 12.47 -6.77
C PHE A 392 -16.93 10.94 -6.68
N GLY A 393 -16.54 10.35 -5.55
CA GLY A 393 -16.64 8.92 -5.30
C GLY A 393 -18.09 8.41 -5.31
N LEU A 394 -19.03 9.17 -4.74
CA LEU A 394 -20.46 8.84 -4.78
C LEU A 394 -21.02 8.91 -6.21
N VAL A 395 -20.62 9.92 -6.98
CA VAL A 395 -21.00 10.03 -8.40
C VAL A 395 -20.41 8.86 -9.20
N ALA A 396 -19.14 8.54 -8.99
CA ALA A 396 -18.46 7.42 -9.63
C ALA A 396 -19.12 6.08 -9.28
N ALA A 397 -19.45 5.85 -8.00
CA ALA A 397 -20.17 4.66 -7.54
C ALA A 397 -21.51 4.50 -8.27
N TYR A 398 -22.28 5.59 -8.41
CA TYR A 398 -23.56 5.57 -9.09
C TYR A 398 -23.42 5.34 -10.61
N ARG A 399 -22.48 6.05 -11.26
CA ARG A 399 -22.26 5.98 -12.71
C ARG A 399 -21.71 4.62 -13.15
N LEU A 400 -20.85 4.01 -12.34
CA LEU A 400 -20.21 2.73 -12.62
C LEU A 400 -20.87 1.54 -11.91
N ARG A 401 -22.08 1.69 -11.36
CA ARG A 401 -22.75 0.65 -10.55
C ARG A 401 -22.98 -0.69 -11.27
N ASN A 402 -22.96 -0.71 -12.59
CA ASN A 402 -23.10 -1.92 -13.40
C ASN A 402 -21.77 -2.64 -13.65
N CYS A 403 -20.65 -2.04 -13.24
CA CYS A 403 -19.31 -2.58 -13.41
C CYS A 403 -18.88 -3.38 -12.17
N ILE A 404 -18.32 -4.57 -12.37
CA ILE A 404 -17.93 -5.48 -11.28
C ILE A 404 -16.88 -4.84 -10.37
N GLU A 405 -15.83 -4.26 -10.94
CA GLU A 405 -14.75 -3.61 -10.18
C GLU A 405 -15.26 -2.42 -9.36
N ALA A 406 -16.12 -1.58 -9.95
CA ALA A 406 -16.68 -0.43 -9.26
C ALA A 406 -17.62 -0.84 -8.12
N ARG A 407 -18.42 -1.90 -8.30
CA ARG A 407 -19.23 -2.49 -7.23
C ARG A 407 -18.34 -3.03 -6.10
N MET A 408 -17.27 -3.75 -6.43
CA MET A 408 -16.30 -4.25 -5.44
C MET A 408 -15.71 -3.10 -4.62
N LEU A 409 -15.24 -2.02 -5.27
CA LEU A 409 -14.71 -0.84 -4.60
C LEU A 409 -15.77 -0.12 -3.74
N THR A 410 -17.02 -0.04 -4.22
CA THR A 410 -18.14 0.56 -3.47
C THR A 410 -18.46 -0.24 -2.21
N ILE A 411 -18.46 -1.58 -2.30
CA ILE A 411 -18.62 -2.46 -1.14
C ILE A 411 -17.43 -2.28 -0.18
N TRP A 412 -16.20 -2.22 -0.69
CA TRP A 412 -15.02 -2.01 0.14
C TRP A 412 -15.10 -0.68 0.92
N ILE A 413 -15.44 0.42 0.26
CA ILE A 413 -15.66 1.73 0.90
C ILE A 413 -16.77 1.65 1.95
N SER A 414 -17.87 0.95 1.63
CA SER A 414 -19.00 0.77 2.56
C SER A 414 -18.60 -0.04 3.78
N LEU A 415 -17.82 -1.11 3.63
CA LEU A 415 -17.30 -1.90 4.74
C LEU A 415 -16.34 -1.09 5.62
N LEU A 416 -15.46 -0.29 5.02
CA LEU A 416 -14.59 0.64 5.76
C LEU A 416 -15.43 1.65 6.54
N TRP A 417 -16.49 2.19 5.94
CA TRP A 417 -17.40 3.13 6.61
C TRP A 417 -18.15 2.47 7.76
N LEU A 418 -18.71 1.28 7.56
CA LEU A 418 -19.39 0.50 8.60
C LEU A 418 -18.45 0.21 9.79
N LEU A 419 -17.18 -0.11 9.52
CA LEU A 419 -16.19 -0.36 10.56
C LEU A 419 -16.00 0.86 11.48
N THR A 420 -16.14 2.09 10.96
CA THR A 420 -16.04 3.31 11.78
C THR A 420 -17.21 3.49 12.75
N GLY A 421 -18.31 2.76 12.57
CA GLY A 421 -19.48 2.79 13.47
C GLY A 421 -19.16 2.37 14.90
N ILE A 422 -18.00 1.73 15.12
CA ILE A 422 -17.47 1.43 16.46
C ILE A 422 -17.34 2.67 17.34
N HIS A 423 -17.13 3.86 16.75
CA HIS A 423 -17.01 5.13 17.48
C HIS A 423 -18.35 5.78 17.86
N LEU A 424 -19.48 5.21 17.42
CA LEU A 424 -20.81 5.76 17.68
C LEU A 424 -21.49 5.11 18.90
N ILE A 425 -20.99 3.97 19.37
CA ILE A 425 -21.67 3.17 20.39
C ILE A 425 -20.97 3.36 21.73
N GLU A 426 -21.67 3.99 22.66
CA GLU A 426 -21.22 4.15 24.04
C GLU A 426 -21.13 2.79 24.76
N GLY A 427 -20.06 2.57 25.53
CA GLY A 427 -19.83 1.32 26.27
C GLY A 427 -18.99 0.27 25.51
N PHE A 428 -18.63 0.50 24.25
CA PHE A 428 -17.71 -0.37 23.49
C PHE A 428 -16.26 -0.27 23.97
N ASP A 429 -15.88 0.84 24.58
CA ASP A 429 -14.63 1.05 25.31
C ASP A 429 -14.42 0.03 26.44
N LYS A 430 -15.51 -0.53 26.99
CA LYS A 430 -15.48 -1.55 28.03
C LYS A 430 -15.23 -2.98 27.52
N VAL A 431 -15.28 -3.19 26.20
CA VAL A 431 -14.96 -4.48 25.57
C VAL A 431 -13.55 -4.43 25.00
N PRO A 432 -12.57 -5.21 25.53
CA PRO A 432 -11.15 -5.10 25.17
C PRO A 432 -10.86 -5.11 23.66
N ILE A 433 -11.54 -5.99 22.93
CA ILE A 433 -11.37 -6.14 21.48
C ILE A 433 -11.88 -4.91 20.74
N LEU A 434 -13.03 -4.37 21.17
CA LEU A 434 -13.65 -3.22 20.52
C LEU A 434 -12.88 -1.94 20.88
N SER A 435 -12.35 -1.84 22.09
CA SER A 435 -11.41 -0.79 22.48
C SER A 435 -10.13 -0.84 21.63
N LEU A 436 -9.52 -2.01 21.47
CA LEU A 436 -8.34 -2.19 20.62
C LEU A 436 -8.62 -1.88 19.14
N LEU A 437 -9.80 -2.27 18.65
CA LEU A 437 -10.23 -1.96 17.29
C LEU A 437 -10.47 -0.45 17.13
N SER A 438 -11.16 0.20 18.07
CA SER A 438 -11.33 1.66 18.11
C SER A 438 -9.97 2.38 18.11
N TYR A 439 -9.03 1.94 18.95
CA TYR A 439 -7.66 2.45 18.98
C TYR A 439 -6.93 2.25 17.66
N THR A 440 -7.09 1.11 17.01
CA THR A 440 -6.45 0.87 15.70
C THR A 440 -7.02 1.76 14.60
N LEU A 441 -8.27 2.22 14.75
CA LEU A 441 -9.01 2.97 13.76
C LEU A 441 -9.12 4.47 14.11
N TYR A 442 -8.43 4.94 15.14
CA TYR A 442 -8.63 6.27 15.73
C TYR A 442 -8.45 7.45 14.77
N SER A 443 -7.60 7.32 13.74
CA SER A 443 -7.39 8.32 12.68
C SER A 443 -7.82 7.85 11.28
N MET A 444 -8.64 6.79 11.22
CA MET A 444 -8.98 6.07 9.98
C MET A 444 -9.56 6.98 8.89
N SER A 445 -10.30 8.03 9.27
CA SER A 445 -10.88 9.00 8.33
C SER A 445 -9.87 9.67 7.41
N ILE A 446 -8.62 9.81 7.88
CA ILE A 446 -7.55 10.51 7.18
C ILE A 446 -6.96 9.60 6.10
N HIS A 447 -6.76 8.32 6.37
CA HIS A 447 -6.01 7.44 5.47
C HIS A 447 -6.81 6.31 4.82
N ALA A 448 -7.88 5.81 5.44
CA ALA A 448 -8.55 4.58 4.98
C ALA A 448 -9.43 4.76 3.76
N PHE A 449 -10.09 5.92 3.64
CA PHE A 449 -11.03 6.18 2.55
C PHE A 449 -10.33 6.76 1.31
N HIS A 450 -9.14 7.33 1.49
CA HIS A 450 -8.47 8.12 0.48
C HIS A 450 -8.12 7.29 -0.77
N ILE A 451 -7.38 6.18 -0.62
CA ILE A 451 -7.02 5.30 -1.75
C ILE A 451 -8.25 4.62 -2.37
N PRO A 452 -9.19 4.01 -1.59
CA PRO A 452 -10.40 3.43 -2.16
C PRO A 452 -11.22 4.42 -3.02
N LEU A 453 -11.45 5.63 -2.51
CA LEU A 453 -12.16 6.67 -3.26
C LEU A 453 -11.36 7.13 -4.48
N THR A 454 -10.04 7.31 -4.33
CA THR A 454 -9.13 7.66 -5.43
C THR A 454 -9.26 6.67 -6.58
N VAL A 455 -9.18 5.37 -6.28
CA VAL A 455 -9.28 4.29 -7.27
C VAL A 455 -10.64 4.31 -7.97
N LEU A 456 -11.73 4.46 -7.22
CA LEU A 456 -13.08 4.52 -7.79
C LEU A 456 -13.28 5.75 -8.69
N VAL A 457 -12.82 6.92 -8.25
CA VAL A 457 -12.89 8.17 -9.02
C VAL A 457 -12.01 8.10 -10.26
N ALA A 458 -10.82 7.50 -10.16
CA ALA A 458 -9.91 7.32 -11.30
C ALA A 458 -10.56 6.51 -12.43
N LEU A 459 -11.22 5.40 -12.09
CA LEU A 459 -11.94 4.58 -13.06
C LEU A 459 -13.06 5.36 -13.75
N TRP A 460 -13.71 6.27 -13.03
CA TRP A 460 -14.78 7.10 -13.58
C TRP A 460 -14.25 8.26 -14.44
N LEU A 461 -13.14 8.87 -14.06
CA LEU A 461 -12.49 9.96 -14.80
C LEU A 461 -11.74 9.48 -16.03
N SER A 462 -11.31 8.21 -16.05
CA SER A 462 -10.57 7.69 -17.17
C SER A 462 -11.41 7.69 -18.44
N PRO A 463 -10.89 8.24 -19.55
CA PRO A 463 -11.57 8.21 -20.82
C PRO A 463 -11.73 6.79 -21.35
N THR A 464 -10.90 5.85 -20.90
CA THR A 464 -10.88 4.47 -21.40
C THR A 464 -10.52 3.49 -20.30
N THR A 465 -11.38 2.50 -20.06
CA THR A 465 -11.17 1.49 -19.03
C THR A 465 -11.51 0.10 -19.55
N ASN A 466 -11.00 -0.96 -18.91
CA ASN A 466 -11.33 -2.33 -19.31
C ASN A 466 -12.36 -2.99 -18.37
N LEU A 467 -13.33 -2.24 -17.83
CA LEU A 467 -14.19 -2.76 -16.75
C LEU A 467 -15.14 -3.87 -17.20
N ARG A 468 -15.44 -4.83 -16.31
CA ARG A 468 -16.42 -5.89 -16.58
C ARG A 468 -17.82 -5.39 -16.30
N ILE A 469 -18.74 -5.62 -17.22
CA ILE A 469 -20.17 -5.31 -17.06
C ILE A 469 -20.91 -6.61 -16.76
N GLU A 470 -21.83 -6.61 -15.79
CA GLU A 470 -22.62 -7.79 -15.46
C GLU A 470 -23.44 -8.27 -16.67
N GLY A 471 -23.27 -9.54 -17.07
CA GLY A 471 -23.89 -10.12 -18.27
C GLY A 471 -23.21 -9.76 -19.60
N GLY A 472 -22.14 -8.96 -19.59
CA GLY A 472 -21.29 -8.67 -20.74
C GLY A 472 -19.84 -9.12 -20.52
N GLY A 473 -19.19 -9.66 -21.53
CA GLY A 473 -17.77 -10.04 -21.44
C GLY A 473 -16.82 -8.85 -21.26
N ASN A 474 -15.51 -9.12 -21.15
CA ASN A 474 -14.47 -8.09 -21.11
C ASN A 474 -14.56 -7.21 -22.37
N ARG A 475 -14.65 -5.89 -22.19
CA ARG A 475 -14.60 -4.92 -23.30
C ARG A 475 -13.83 -3.69 -22.85
N VAL A 476 -12.95 -3.19 -23.72
CA VAL A 476 -12.40 -1.84 -23.57
C VAL A 476 -13.56 -0.85 -23.72
N LEU A 477 -13.94 -0.23 -22.62
CA LEU A 477 -14.93 0.82 -22.55
C LEU A 477 -14.23 2.14 -22.87
N THR A 478 -14.77 2.89 -23.82
CA THR A 478 -14.37 4.27 -24.09
C THR A 478 -15.52 5.20 -23.72
N TYR A 479 -15.23 6.26 -22.96
CA TYR A 479 -16.18 7.34 -22.70
C TYR A 479 -16.51 7.99 -24.05
N GLY A 480 -17.75 7.74 -24.50
CA GLY A 480 -18.23 8.01 -25.86
C GLY A 480 -19.20 6.94 -26.37
N TRP A 481 -19.10 5.71 -25.85
CA TRP A 481 -20.02 4.60 -26.18
C TRP A 481 -21.20 4.44 -25.19
N PHE A 482 -21.27 5.26 -24.13
CA PHE A 482 -22.43 5.36 -23.22
C PHE A 482 -23.29 6.60 -23.49
N GLN A 483 -23.19 7.21 -24.67
CA GLN A 483 -24.29 8.01 -25.20
C GLN A 483 -25.10 7.11 -26.13
N LEU A 484 -26.35 6.85 -25.73
CA LEU A 484 -27.40 6.09 -26.44
C LEU A 484 -27.41 4.56 -26.21
N SER A 485 -27.94 4.16 -25.05
CA SER A 485 -29.08 3.22 -24.98
C SER A 485 -29.80 3.37 -23.66
#